data_AF-A0A133KAD7-F1
#
_entry.id   AF-A0A133KAD7-F1
#
_cell.length_a   1.000
_cell.length_b   1.000
_cell.length_c   1.000
_cell.angle_alpha   90.00
_cell.angle_beta   90.00
_cell.angle_gamma   90.00
#
_symmetry.space_group_name_H-M   'P 1'
#
loop_
_entity.id
_entity.type
_entity.pdbx_description
1 polymer ?
#
loop_
_entity_poly.entity_id
_entity_poly.type
_entity_poly.pdbx_seq_one_letter_code
_entity_poly.pdbx_strand_id
1 'polypeptide(L)' 'MEKHAGYHVHDRFFKELIQNFFQEFMEAFFPDVSTDLDYRRVRFLSQEQFTDFP' A
#
# COMPACT_ATOMS: atom_id res chain seq x y z
N MET A 1 22.00 -15.57 8.15
CA MET A 1 20.68 -16.20 7.91
C MET A 1 19.72 -15.66 8.95
N GLU A 2 19.14 -14.50 8.67
CA GLU A 2 18.20 -13.85 9.58
C GLU A 2 16.80 -14.43 9.39
N LYS A 3 16.15 -14.69 10.54
CA LYS A 3 14.93 -15.47 10.67
C LYS A 3 13.73 -14.74 10.05
N HIS A 4 13.28 -15.16 8.87
CA HIS A 4 11.98 -14.78 8.29
C HIS A 4 10.82 -15.55 8.95
N ALA A 5 10.74 -15.50 10.28
CA ALA A 5 9.67 -16.12 11.03
C ALA A 5 8.49 -15.15 11.15
N GLY A 6 7.53 -15.22 10.21
CA GLY A 6 6.20 -14.57 10.36
C GLY A 6 5.66 -13.76 9.17
N TYR A 7 6.35 -13.69 8.03
CA TYR A 7 6.09 -12.69 6.98
C TYR A 7 4.96 -13.02 5.98
N HIS A 8 4.32 -14.20 6.03
CA HIS A 8 3.79 -14.75 4.77
C HIS A 8 2.29 -14.63 4.49
N VAL A 9 1.43 -14.41 5.50
CA VAL A 9 -0.03 -14.47 5.29
C VAL A 9 -0.72 -13.16 5.66
N HIS A 10 -0.45 -12.62 6.84
CA HIS A 10 -1.07 -11.36 7.29
C HIS A 10 -0.65 -10.17 6.43
N ASP A 11 0.63 -10.12 6.06
CA ASP A 11 1.18 -9.07 5.21
C ASP A 11 0.58 -9.12 3.78
N ARG A 12 0.32 -10.33 3.28
CA ARG A 12 -0.36 -10.52 1.98
C ARG A 12 -1.81 -10.05 2.02
N PHE A 13 -2.58 -10.47 3.03
CA PHE A 13 -3.98 -10.06 3.15
C PHE A 13 -4.13 -8.56 3.36
N PHE A 14 -3.24 -7.96 4.15
CA PHE A 14 -3.25 -6.51 4.36
C PHE A 14 -2.96 -5.75 3.07
N LYS A 15 -1.97 -6.19 2.28
CA LYS A 15 -1.71 -5.61 0.96
C LYS A 15 -2.87 -5.77 -0.01
N GLU A 16 -3.47 -6.96 -0.09
CA GLU A 16 -4.62 -7.20 -0.95
C GLU A 16 -5.80 -6.31 -0.52
N LEU A 17 -6.04 -6.14 0.79
CA LEU A 17 -7.06 -5.24 1.31
C LEU A 17 -6.79 -3.80 0.88
N ILE A 18 -5.57 -3.28 1.13
CA ILE A 18 -5.23 -1.91 0.75
C ILE A 18 -5.29 -1.72 -0.77
N GLN A 19 -4.85 -2.68 -1.58
CA GLN A 19 -4.92 -2.57 -3.04
C GLN A 19 -6.36 -2.52 -3.58
N ASN A 20 -7.27 -3.26 -2.96
CA ASN A 20 -8.67 -3.31 -3.41
C ASN A 20 -9.53 -2.17 -2.85
N PHE A 21 -9.22 -1.68 -1.65
CA PHE A 21 -10.03 -0.69 -0.93
C PHE A 21 -9.30 0.63 -0.69
N PHE A 22 -8.28 0.94 -1.50
CA PHE A 22 -7.45 2.13 -1.29
C PHE A 22 -8.26 3.42 -1.37
N GLN A 23 -9.15 3.50 -2.35
CA GLN A 23 -9.95 4.69 -2.56
C GLN A 23 -10.90 4.91 -1.38
N GLU A 24 -11.64 3.88 -0.98
CA GLU A 24 -12.55 3.92 0.16
C GLU A 24 -11.82 4.22 1.47
N PHE A 25 -10.60 3.70 1.62
CA PHE A 25 -9.73 4.01 2.75
C PHE A 25 -9.34 5.49 2.75
N MET A 26 -8.88 6.04 1.62
CA MET A 26 -8.50 7.44 1.52
C MET A 26 -9.71 8.36 1.73
N GLU A 27 -10.88 8.02 1.20
CA GLU A 27 -12.12 8.77 1.42
C GLU A 27 -12.56 8.76 2.89
N ALA A 28 -12.45 7.61 3.57
CA ALA A 28 -12.90 7.45 4.96
C ALA A 28 -11.94 8.09 5.98
N PHE A 29 -10.63 8.00 5.74
CA PHE A 29 -9.61 8.41 6.71
C PHE A 29 -8.90 9.73 6.35
N PHE A 30 -8.85 10.09 5.07
CA PHE A 30 -8.13 11.27 4.55
C PHE A 30 -8.93 12.00 3.47
N PRO A 31 -10.16 12.48 3.77
CA PRO A 31 -11.08 13.01 2.77
C PRO A 31 -10.52 14.23 2.00
N ASP A 32 -9.75 15.08 2.68
CA ASP A 32 -9.12 16.25 2.05
C ASP A 32 -8.09 15.80 1.00
N VAL A 33 -7.23 14.82 1.35
CA VAL A 33 -6.21 14.29 0.43
C VAL A 33 -6.85 13.47 -0.70
N SER A 34 -7.90 12.72 -0.40
CA SER A 34 -8.66 11.93 -1.37
C SER A 34 -9.19 12.79 -2.53
N THR A 35 -9.64 14.01 -2.21
CA THR A 35 -10.21 14.94 -3.19
C THR A 35 -9.17 15.41 -4.23
N ASP A 36 -7.89 15.45 -3.84
CA ASP A 36 -6.79 15.86 -4.71
C ASP A 36 -6.15 14.68 -5.50
N LEU A 37 -6.56 13.43 -5.23
CA LEU A 37 -5.99 12.23 -5.85
C LEU A 37 -6.73 11.81 -7.13
N ASP A 38 -5.99 11.58 -8.22
CA ASP A 38 -6.51 10.89 -9.42
C ASP A 38 -6.33 9.37 -9.28
N TYR A 39 -7.33 8.67 -8.76
CA TYR A 39 -7.31 7.22 -8.53
C TYR A 39 -7.02 6.39 -9.78
N ARG A 40 -7.30 6.91 -10.99
CA ARG A 40 -6.98 6.21 -12.26
C ARG A 40 -5.48 6.12 -12.52
N ARG A 41 -4.68 6.91 -11.80
CA ARG A 41 -3.22 6.97 -11.94
C ARG A 41 -2.48 6.33 -10.77
N VAL A 42 -3.20 5.86 -9.74
CA VAL A 42 -2.60 5.21 -8.59
C VAL A 42 -1.92 3.92 -9.03
N ARG A 43 -0.66 3.75 -8.63
CA ARG A 43 0.11 2.52 -8.83
C ARG A 43 0.77 2.12 -7.52
N PHE A 44 0.49 0.91 -7.07
CA PHE A 44 1.17 0.33 -5.92
C PHE A 44 2.57 -0.09 -6.32
N LEU A 45 3.57 0.38 -5.56
CA LEU A 45 4.95 -0.02 -5.74
C LEU A 45 5.17 -1.41 -5.14
N SER A 46 5.92 -2.26 -5.83
CA SER A 46 6.37 -3.55 -5.30
C SER A 46 7.37 -3.32 -4.15
N GLN A 47 7.38 -4.21 -3.16
CA GLN A 47 8.22 -4.08 -1.96
C GLN A 47 9.73 -4.09 -2.23
N GLU A 48 10.19 -4.50 -3.41
CA GLU A 48 11.60 -4.48 -3.82
C GLU A 48 12.06 -3.16 -4.44
N GLN A 49 11.30 -2.07 -4.28
CA GLN A 49 11.78 -0.75 -4.67
C GLN A 49 12.61 -0.20 -3.51
N PHE A 50 13.86 -0.66 -3.40
CA PHE A 50 14.89 0.03 -2.61
C PHE A 50 14.98 1.45 -3.15
N THR A 51 14.53 2.41 -2.37
CA THR A 51 14.95 3.79 -2.54
C THR A 51 16.41 3.87 -2.09
N ASP A 52 17.30 3.44 -2.97
CA ASP A 52 18.71 3.85 -2.92
C ASP A 52 18.72 5.36 -3.24
N PHE A 53 18.42 6.16 -2.21
CA PHE A 53 18.70 7.58 -2.25
C PHE A 53 20.19 7.74 -1.95
N PRO A 54 20.98 8.33 -2.86
CA PRO A 54 22.39 8.64 -2.61
C PRO A 54 22.58 9.70 -1.51
#